data_AF-A0A1A6HLI1-F1
#
_entry.id   AF-A0A1A6HLI1-F1
#
_cell.length_a   1.000
_cell.length_b   1.000
_cell.length_c   1.000
_cell.angle_alpha   90.00
_cell.angle_beta   90.00
_cell.angle_gamma   90.00
#
_symmetry.space_group_name_H-M   'P 1'
#
loop_
_entity.id
_entity.type
_entity.pdbx_description
1 polymer ?
#
loop_
_entity_poly.entity_id
_entity_poly.type
_entity_poly.pdbx_seq_one_letter_code
_entity_poly.pdbx_strand_id
1 'polypeptide(L)'
;MATPQSFQPKSPVCSTQLPPEPPLQLKVVGLFKSSSFQMSKTIAETLKNNYPSRFEDPVIVPLQEFAWDQYLQERKRELRGETWVYSSYVMCFVNDQLLGNALDLRRWAQKVWDVVDVRPSALYEALTLNYATKFLKDTKARTAGHSERGIKLHYKDSIFHRVVQNGWIQGG
;
A
#
# COMPACT_ATOMS: atom_id res chain seq x y z
N MET A 1 -26.54 18.40 -70.02
CA MET A 1 -27.23 19.24 -69.02
C MET A 1 -26.90 18.65 -67.65
N ALA A 2 -25.79 19.05 -67.04
CA ALA A 2 -25.30 18.51 -65.77
C ALA A 2 -25.53 19.54 -64.65
N THR A 3 -26.23 19.14 -63.61
CA THR A 3 -26.60 19.94 -62.45
C THR A 3 -25.39 20.09 -61.51
N PRO A 4 -25.02 21.30 -61.05
CA PRO A 4 -23.99 21.44 -60.04
C PRO A 4 -24.57 21.18 -58.64
N GLN A 5 -23.98 20.25 -57.91
CA GLN A 5 -24.27 20.01 -56.50
C GLN A 5 -23.67 21.12 -55.63
N SER A 6 -24.53 21.72 -54.81
CA SER A 6 -24.21 22.75 -53.82
C SER A 6 -23.41 22.17 -52.65
N PHE A 7 -22.30 22.82 -52.32
CA PHE A 7 -21.53 22.61 -51.08
C PHE A 7 -22.37 23.01 -49.85
N GLN A 8 -22.51 22.10 -48.89
CA GLN A 8 -23.02 22.40 -47.55
C GLN A 8 -21.82 22.64 -46.60
N PRO A 9 -21.86 23.67 -45.73
CA PRO A 9 -20.82 23.94 -44.75
C PRO A 9 -20.93 22.94 -43.60
N LYS A 10 -19.80 22.31 -43.24
CA LYS A 10 -19.68 21.50 -42.02
C LYS A 10 -19.73 22.43 -40.80
N SER A 11 -20.75 22.29 -39.98
CA SER A 11 -20.80 22.87 -38.64
C SER A 11 -19.64 22.35 -37.78
N PRO A 12 -18.96 23.18 -36.99
CA PRO A 12 -17.96 22.71 -36.04
C PRO A 12 -18.68 21.93 -34.94
N VAL A 13 -18.34 20.64 -34.85
CA VAL A 13 -18.72 19.79 -33.73
C VAL A 13 -18.15 20.42 -32.47
N CYS A 14 -19.06 20.79 -31.56
CA CYS A 14 -18.76 21.30 -30.23
C CYS A 14 -17.82 20.33 -29.51
N SER A 15 -16.56 20.73 -29.31
CA SER A 15 -15.63 20.07 -28.41
C SER A 15 -16.19 20.17 -26.99
N THR A 16 -17.02 19.19 -26.61
CA THR A 16 -17.32 18.95 -25.20
C THR A 16 -16.04 18.36 -24.60
N GLN A 17 -15.12 19.24 -24.19
CA GLN A 17 -14.03 18.84 -23.31
C GLN A 17 -14.68 18.40 -22.00
N LEU A 18 -14.85 17.08 -21.84
CA LEU A 18 -15.08 16.48 -20.54
C LEU A 18 -13.98 16.99 -19.59
N PRO A 19 -14.32 17.34 -18.33
CA PRO A 19 -13.33 17.70 -17.35
C PRO A 19 -12.20 16.66 -17.33
N PRO A 20 -10.92 17.07 -17.14
CA PRO A 20 -9.85 16.10 -16.98
C PRO A 20 -10.23 15.15 -15.85
N GLU A 21 -10.36 13.86 -16.16
CA GLU A 21 -10.68 12.87 -15.13
C GLU A 21 -9.63 12.96 -14.02
N PRO A 22 -10.06 12.96 -12.75
CA PRO A 22 -9.12 13.05 -11.65
C PRO A 22 -8.16 11.86 -11.71
N PRO A 23 -6.87 12.08 -11.43
CA PRO A 23 -5.88 11.01 -11.45
C PRO A 23 -6.25 9.91 -10.45
N LEU A 24 -6.01 8.66 -10.83
CA LEU A 24 -6.29 7.49 -10.01
C LEU A 24 -5.31 7.42 -8.85
N GLN A 25 -5.81 7.27 -7.63
CA GLN A 25 -4.99 6.99 -6.46
C GLN A 25 -5.07 5.51 -6.11
N LEU A 26 -3.91 4.84 -6.18
CA LEU A 26 -3.77 3.48 -5.67
C LEU A 26 -3.45 3.52 -4.19
N LYS A 27 -4.10 2.64 -3.42
CA LYS A 27 -3.82 2.45 -2.02
C LYS A 27 -3.60 0.98 -1.73
N VAL A 28 -2.44 0.65 -1.19
CA VAL A 28 -2.02 -0.71 -0.89
C VAL A 28 -1.82 -0.82 0.61
N VAL A 29 -2.69 -1.57 1.27
CA VAL A 29 -2.65 -1.81 2.72
C VAL A 29 -2.38 -3.29 2.95
N GLY A 30 -1.35 -3.64 3.71
CA GLY A 30 -1.07 -5.05 3.96
C GLY A 30 0.11 -5.31 4.87
N LEU A 31 0.34 -6.59 5.14
CA LEU A 31 1.43 -7.04 5.98
C LEU A 31 2.79 -6.79 5.33
N PHE A 32 3.64 -6.05 6.01
CA PHE A 32 4.95 -5.65 5.49
C PHE A 32 5.91 -6.83 5.21
N LYS A 33 5.67 -7.99 5.84
CA LYS A 33 6.44 -9.24 5.64
C LYS A 33 5.89 -10.13 4.52
N SER A 34 4.82 -9.72 3.85
CA SER A 34 4.18 -10.52 2.82
C SER A 34 4.74 -10.21 1.43
N SER A 35 5.09 -11.26 0.68
CA SER A 35 5.43 -11.16 -0.75
C SER A 35 4.29 -10.55 -1.58
N SER A 36 3.03 -10.83 -1.20
CA SER A 36 1.85 -10.26 -1.87
C SER A 36 1.76 -8.74 -1.69
N PHE A 37 2.14 -8.22 -0.51
CA PHE A 37 2.23 -6.78 -0.26
C PHE A 37 3.32 -6.14 -1.12
N GLN A 38 4.50 -6.76 -1.17
CA GLN A 38 5.61 -6.26 -1.97
C GLN A 38 5.27 -6.25 -3.47
N MET A 39 4.66 -7.30 -3.99
CA MET A 39 4.16 -7.36 -5.37
C MET A 39 3.18 -6.23 -5.66
N SER A 40 2.18 -6.04 -4.78
CA SER A 40 1.17 -4.98 -4.94
C SER A 40 1.79 -3.60 -4.94
N LYS A 41 2.74 -3.36 -4.03
CA LYS A 41 3.52 -2.13 -3.95
C LYS A 41 4.29 -1.88 -5.25
N THR A 42 5.03 -2.87 -5.74
CA THR A 42 5.84 -2.64 -6.95
C THR A 42 4.97 -2.45 -8.19
N ILE A 43 3.80 -3.10 -8.28
CA ILE A 43 2.84 -2.83 -9.37
C ILE A 43 2.31 -1.40 -9.28
N ALA A 44 1.94 -0.92 -8.09
CA ALA A 44 1.46 0.45 -7.91
C ALA A 44 2.53 1.50 -8.26
N GLU A 45 3.77 1.28 -7.85
CA GLU A 45 4.92 2.13 -8.22
C GLU A 45 5.19 2.09 -9.74
N THR A 46 5.14 0.91 -10.36
CA THR A 46 5.28 0.77 -11.82
C THR A 46 4.18 1.53 -12.57
N LEU A 47 2.93 1.49 -12.11
CA LEU A 47 1.83 2.22 -12.74
C LEU A 47 2.01 3.74 -12.66
N LYS A 48 2.43 4.25 -11.50
CA LYS A 48 2.76 5.68 -11.33
C LYS A 48 3.92 6.10 -12.23
N ASN A 49 4.96 5.27 -12.34
CA ASN A 49 6.12 5.57 -13.19
C ASN A 49 5.78 5.55 -14.68
N ASN A 50 4.96 4.60 -15.13
CA ASN A 50 4.56 4.49 -16.54
C ASN A 50 3.55 5.58 -16.93
N TYR A 51 2.68 5.99 -16.00
CA TYR A 51 1.58 6.93 -16.28
C TYR A 51 1.50 8.04 -15.21
N PRO A 52 2.52 8.92 -15.10
CA PRO A 52 2.63 9.89 -14.01
C PRO A 52 1.52 10.95 -13.99
N SER A 53 0.87 11.20 -15.14
CA SER A 53 -0.25 12.14 -15.29
C SER A 53 -1.62 11.51 -15.03
N ARG A 54 -1.71 10.19 -14.98
CA ARG A 54 -2.97 9.45 -14.75
C ARG A 54 -3.08 8.93 -13.34
N PHE A 55 -1.96 8.81 -12.63
CA PHE A 55 -1.92 8.29 -11.28
C PHE A 55 -1.38 9.33 -10.30
N GLU A 56 -1.96 9.36 -9.10
CA GLU A 56 -1.34 10.00 -7.94
C GLU A 56 -0.28 9.11 -7.31
N ASP A 57 0.51 9.68 -6.41
CA ASP A 57 1.46 8.89 -5.63
C ASP A 57 0.71 7.78 -4.86
N PRO A 58 1.16 6.50 -4.99
CA PRO A 58 0.46 5.40 -4.37
C PRO A 58 0.58 5.47 -2.84
N VAL A 59 -0.55 5.29 -2.15
CA VAL A 59 -0.62 5.27 -0.69
C VAL A 59 -0.25 3.87 -0.20
N ILE A 60 1.01 3.69 0.20
CA ILE A 60 1.52 2.42 0.70
C ILE A 60 1.46 2.39 2.23
N VAL A 61 0.60 1.54 2.79
CA VAL A 61 0.38 1.40 4.23
C VAL A 61 0.88 0.03 4.70
N PRO A 62 2.17 -0.08 5.09
CA PRO A 62 2.70 -1.30 5.69
C PRO A 62 2.18 -1.47 7.12
N LEU A 63 1.52 -2.59 7.40
CA LEU A 63 0.98 -2.91 8.72
C LEU A 63 1.70 -4.11 9.35
N GLN A 64 1.84 -4.08 10.68
CA GLN A 64 2.19 -5.26 11.48
C GLN A 64 0.95 -6.16 11.66
N GLU A 65 1.14 -7.42 12.04
CA GLU A 65 0.07 -8.41 12.21
C GLU A 65 -1.08 -7.89 13.09
N PHE A 66 -0.76 -7.37 14.28
CA PHE A 66 -1.77 -6.81 15.17
C PHE A 66 -2.55 -5.63 14.55
N ALA A 67 -1.84 -4.70 13.89
CA ALA A 67 -2.48 -3.56 13.24
C ALA A 67 -3.29 -3.97 12.01
N TRP A 68 -2.88 -5.05 11.32
CA TRP A 68 -3.62 -5.65 10.22
C TRP A 68 -4.93 -6.28 10.71
N ASP A 69 -4.90 -7.01 11.82
CA ASP A 69 -6.11 -7.58 12.41
C ASP A 69 -7.11 -6.49 12.81
N GLN A 70 -6.63 -5.41 13.44
CA GLN A 70 -7.46 -4.24 13.76
C GLN A 70 -8.05 -3.60 12.50
N TYR A 71 -7.23 -3.41 11.45
CA TYR A 71 -7.68 -2.88 10.18
C TYR A 71 -8.76 -3.76 9.53
N LEU A 72 -8.60 -5.08 9.55
CA LEU A 72 -9.60 -6.01 9.03
C LEU A 72 -10.91 -5.94 9.83
N GLN A 73 -10.86 -5.81 11.15
CA GLN A 73 -12.05 -5.64 11.99
C GLN A 73 -12.80 -4.35 11.68
N GLU A 74 -12.08 -3.26 11.47
CA GLU A 74 -12.64 -1.98 11.05
C GLU A 74 -13.30 -2.09 9.68
N ARG A 75 -12.60 -2.68 8.70
CA ARG A 75 -13.15 -2.89 7.35
C ARG A 75 -14.36 -3.81 7.32
N LYS A 76 -14.37 -4.86 8.16
CA LYS A 76 -15.52 -5.75 8.33
C LYS A 76 -16.74 -5.01 8.89
N ARG A 77 -16.53 -4.00 9.74
CA ARG A 77 -17.61 -3.15 10.27
C ARG A 77 -18.13 -2.15 9.22
N GLU A 78 -17.25 -1.60 8.39
CA GLU A 78 -17.60 -0.64 7.35
C GLU A 78 -18.34 -1.27 6.15
N LEU A 79 -17.90 -2.44 5.69
CA LEU A 79 -18.38 -3.06 4.44
C LEU A 79 -19.50 -4.10 4.63
N ARG A 80 -20.24 -4.06 5.75
CA ARG A 80 -21.04 -5.17 6.28
C ARG A 80 -21.97 -5.90 5.29
N GLY A 81 -21.77 -7.22 5.26
CA GLY A 81 -22.67 -8.33 4.90
C GLY A 81 -22.15 -9.63 5.55
N GLU A 82 -23.02 -10.59 5.84
CA GLU A 82 -22.72 -11.81 6.62
C GLU A 82 -21.60 -12.66 5.97
N THR A 83 -20.54 -12.96 6.74
CA THR A 83 -19.44 -13.88 6.34
C THR A 83 -18.35 -13.29 5.41
N TRP A 84 -17.90 -12.05 5.64
CA TRP A 84 -16.62 -11.59 5.06
C TRP A 84 -15.43 -12.22 5.79
N VAL A 85 -14.70 -13.10 5.11
CA VAL A 85 -13.39 -13.63 5.52
C VAL A 85 -12.38 -13.22 4.45
N TYR A 86 -11.46 -12.32 4.80
CA TYR A 86 -10.39 -11.91 3.91
C TYR A 86 -9.13 -12.73 4.21
N SER A 87 -8.80 -13.67 3.32
CA SER A 87 -7.69 -14.62 3.50
C SER A 87 -6.34 -14.10 2.98
N SER A 88 -6.33 -12.93 2.32
CA SER A 88 -5.11 -12.34 1.78
C SER A 88 -4.44 -11.42 2.80
N TYR A 89 -3.12 -11.29 2.69
CA TYR A 89 -2.30 -10.41 3.53
C TYR A 89 -2.23 -8.97 3.03
N VAL A 90 -2.92 -8.65 1.93
CA VAL A 90 -2.93 -7.33 1.31
C VAL A 90 -4.30 -7.02 0.70
N MET A 91 -4.75 -5.79 0.89
CA MET A 91 -5.89 -5.17 0.22
C MET A 91 -5.40 -4.00 -0.65
N CYS A 92 -5.87 -3.98 -1.89
CA CYS A 92 -5.60 -2.93 -2.85
C CYS A 92 -6.89 -2.16 -3.14
N PHE A 93 -6.78 -0.85 -3.26
CA PHE A 93 -7.88 0.05 -3.56
C PHE A 93 -7.49 0.98 -4.72
N VAL A 94 -8.48 1.36 -5.51
CA VAL A 94 -8.39 2.38 -6.56
C VAL A 94 -9.41 3.45 -6.21
N ASN A 95 -8.98 4.68 -5.95
CA ASN A 95 -9.86 5.78 -5.51
C ASN A 95 -10.77 5.37 -4.33
N ASP A 96 -10.18 4.75 -3.32
CA ASP A 96 -10.86 4.20 -2.12
C ASP A 96 -11.88 3.07 -2.38
N GLN A 97 -12.08 2.64 -3.62
CA GLN A 97 -12.87 1.45 -3.94
C GLN A 97 -12.02 0.19 -3.82
N LEU A 98 -12.52 -0.84 -3.14
CA LEU A 98 -11.83 -2.12 -2.98
C LEU A 98 -11.66 -2.80 -4.34
N LEU A 99 -10.40 -2.98 -4.75
CA LEU A 99 -10.04 -3.73 -5.95
C LEU A 99 -9.87 -5.23 -5.64
N GLY A 100 -9.30 -5.55 -4.47
CA GLY A 100 -9.09 -6.92 -4.02
C GLY A 100 -7.66 -7.18 -3.53
N ASN A 101 -7.16 -8.38 -3.80
CA ASN A 101 -5.81 -8.78 -3.39
C ASN A 101 -4.74 -8.47 -4.45
N ALA A 102 -3.52 -8.93 -4.22
CA ALA A 102 -2.38 -8.68 -5.12
C ALA A 102 -2.58 -9.24 -6.54
N LEU A 103 -3.25 -10.38 -6.69
CA LEU A 103 -3.53 -10.98 -7.99
C LEU A 103 -4.60 -10.20 -8.74
N ASP A 104 -5.61 -9.68 -8.03
CA ASP A 104 -6.66 -8.86 -8.61
C ASP A 104 -6.10 -7.52 -9.10
N LEU A 105 -5.21 -6.90 -8.31
CA LEU A 105 -4.44 -5.73 -8.74
C LEU A 105 -3.62 -6.01 -10.01
N ARG A 106 -2.90 -7.13 -10.06
CA ARG A 106 -2.13 -7.52 -11.24
C ARG A 106 -3.01 -7.71 -12.48
N ARG A 107 -4.13 -8.41 -12.34
CA ARG A 107 -5.10 -8.61 -13.43
C ARG A 107 -5.68 -7.30 -13.93
N TRP A 108 -6.02 -6.39 -13.01
CA TRP A 108 -6.53 -5.07 -13.35
C TRP A 108 -5.47 -4.22 -14.07
N ALA A 109 -4.23 -4.20 -13.56
CA ALA A 109 -3.12 -3.48 -14.18
C ALA A 109 -2.85 -3.98 -15.61
N GLN A 110 -2.89 -5.30 -15.82
CA GLN A 110 -2.74 -5.89 -17.15
C GLN A 110 -3.93 -5.54 -18.06
N LYS A 111 -5.17 -5.66 -17.57
CA LYS A 111 -6.37 -5.48 -18.40
C LYS A 111 -6.62 -4.02 -18.79
N VAL A 112 -6.38 -3.08 -17.88
CA VAL A 112 -6.74 -1.66 -18.05
C VAL A 112 -5.55 -0.84 -18.53
N TRP A 113 -4.33 -1.21 -18.14
CA TRP A 113 -3.12 -0.42 -18.38
C TRP A 113 -2.03 -1.16 -19.16
N ASP A 114 -2.29 -2.39 -19.61
CA ASP A 114 -1.34 -3.24 -20.35
C ASP A 114 0.01 -3.42 -19.63
N VAL A 115 0.02 -3.33 -18.29
CA VAL A 115 1.22 -3.54 -17.49
C VAL A 115 1.35 -5.01 -17.15
N VAL A 116 2.30 -5.67 -17.80
CA VAL A 116 2.63 -7.08 -17.54
C VAL A 116 3.76 -7.17 -16.52
N ASP A 117 3.48 -7.84 -15.41
CA ASP A 117 4.46 -8.13 -14.39
C ASP A 117 5.18 -9.46 -14.68
N VAL A 118 6.38 -9.38 -15.25
CA VAL A 118 7.23 -10.54 -15.59
C VAL A 118 8.17 -10.96 -14.45
N ARG A 119 8.09 -10.30 -13.29
CA ARG A 119 9.00 -10.54 -12.17
C ARG A 119 8.72 -11.89 -11.51
N PRO A 120 9.75 -12.71 -11.26
CA PRO A 120 9.58 -14.01 -10.60
C PRO A 120 9.27 -13.84 -9.11
N SER A 121 8.62 -14.84 -8.50
CA SER A 121 8.28 -14.85 -7.07
C SER A 121 9.51 -14.69 -6.16
N ALA A 122 10.64 -15.32 -6.52
CA ALA A 122 11.89 -15.24 -5.77
C ALA A 122 12.41 -13.79 -5.65
N LEU A 123 12.18 -12.95 -6.66
CA LEU A 123 12.54 -11.54 -6.60
C LEU A 123 11.69 -10.81 -5.55
N TYR A 124 10.38 -11.08 -5.51
CA TYR A 124 9.49 -10.48 -4.52
C TYR A 124 9.81 -10.91 -3.10
N GLU A 125 10.17 -12.17 -2.89
CA GLU A 125 10.60 -12.68 -1.58
C GLU A 125 11.86 -11.95 -1.09
N ALA A 126 12.88 -11.84 -1.95
CA ALA A 126 14.10 -11.11 -1.62
C ALA A 126 13.82 -9.62 -1.30
N LEU A 127 13.00 -8.95 -2.11
CA LEU A 127 12.59 -7.57 -1.86
C LEU A 127 11.82 -7.44 -0.54
N THR A 128 10.95 -8.40 -0.24
CA THR A 128 10.16 -8.43 1.00
C THR A 128 11.05 -8.58 2.23
N LEU A 129 12.02 -9.49 2.19
CA LEU A 129 12.97 -9.68 3.30
C LEU A 129 13.80 -8.42 3.55
N ASN A 130 14.30 -7.79 2.48
CA ASN A 130 15.03 -6.54 2.56
C ASN A 130 14.17 -5.42 3.13
N TYR A 131 12.93 -5.28 2.63
CA TYR A 131 11.98 -4.29 3.10
C TYR A 131 11.61 -4.50 4.56
N ALA A 132 11.31 -5.73 4.98
CA ALA A 132 10.97 -6.07 6.35
C ALA A 132 12.11 -5.80 7.31
N THR A 133 13.34 -6.13 6.92
CA THR A 133 14.53 -5.84 7.72
C THR A 133 14.71 -4.33 7.92
N LYS A 134 14.54 -3.55 6.85
CA LYS A 134 14.61 -2.08 6.92
C LYS A 134 13.49 -1.50 7.78
N PHE A 135 12.24 -1.92 7.55
CA PHE A 135 11.07 -1.45 8.29
C PHE A 135 11.19 -1.72 9.79
N LEU A 136 11.67 -2.91 10.18
CA LEU A 136 11.91 -3.25 11.59
C LEU A 136 13.05 -2.43 12.21
N LYS A 137 14.13 -2.17 11.46
CA LYS A 137 15.22 -1.29 11.93
C LYS A 137 14.73 0.13 12.17
N ASP A 138 14.00 0.68 11.21
CA ASP A 138 13.45 2.04 11.29
C ASP A 138 12.40 2.17 12.40
N THR A 139 11.54 1.16 12.56
CA THR A 139 10.54 1.11 13.64
C THR A 139 11.22 1.03 15.00
N LYS A 140 12.20 0.14 15.18
CA LYS A 140 12.97 0.04 16.45
C LYS A 140 13.73 1.33 16.77
N ALA A 141 14.27 2.01 15.75
CA ALA A 141 14.91 3.31 15.93
C ALA A 141 13.91 4.38 16.39
N ARG A 142 12.68 4.37 15.86
CA ARG A 142 11.61 5.30 16.26
C ARG A 142 11.02 5.01 17.65
N THR A 143 10.98 3.74 18.06
CA THR A 143 10.45 3.34 19.38
C THR A 143 11.52 3.41 20.48
N ALA A 144 12.81 3.50 20.14
CA ALA A 144 13.86 3.81 21.10
C ALA A 144 13.73 5.27 21.53
N GLY A 145 12.89 5.51 22.54
CA GLY A 145 12.76 6.83 23.16
C GLY A 145 14.14 7.34 23.55
N HIS A 146 14.44 8.59 23.23
CA HIS A 146 15.59 9.27 23.80
C HIS A 146 15.06 10.15 24.93
N SER A 147 15.70 10.12 26.09
CA SER A 147 15.45 11.07 27.17
C SER A 147 15.70 12.50 26.67
N GLU A 148 15.09 13.51 27.29
CA GLU A 148 15.37 14.94 27.02
C GLU A 148 16.87 15.29 27.10
N ARG A 149 17.67 14.46 27.79
CA ARG A 149 19.14 14.57 27.90
C ARG A 149 19.92 13.81 26.81
N GLY A 150 19.26 13.32 25.76
CA GLY A 150 19.87 12.59 24.65
C GLY A 150 20.24 11.13 24.93
N ILE A 151 19.83 10.58 26.09
CA ILE A 151 20.14 9.20 26.48
C ILE A 151 19.14 8.25 25.81
N LYS A 152 19.62 7.23 25.10
CA LYS A 152 18.80 6.17 24.51
C LYS A 152 18.17 5.33 25.63
N LEU A 153 16.84 5.36 25.76
CA LEU A 153 16.08 4.66 26.79
C LEU A 153 16.05 3.16 26.46
N HIS A 154 16.91 2.39 27.13
CA HIS A 154 16.87 0.93 27.12
C HIS A 154 17.36 0.36 28.45
N TYR A 155 16.79 -0.78 28.85
CA TYR A 155 17.23 -1.55 30.02
C TYR A 155 18.47 -2.42 29.73
N LYS A 156 19.01 -2.38 28.50
CA LYS A 156 20.22 -3.15 28.17
C LYS A 156 21.38 -2.61 29.03
N ASP A 157 22.03 -3.52 29.75
CA ASP A 157 23.15 -3.25 30.66
C ASP A 157 22.79 -2.44 31.93
N SER A 158 21.50 -2.29 32.25
CA SER A 158 21.06 -1.71 33.53
C SER A 158 21.37 -2.65 34.70
N ILE A 159 21.81 -2.10 35.82
CA ILE A 159 22.11 -2.87 37.03
C ILE A 159 20.86 -3.16 37.86
N PHE A 160 20.85 -4.26 38.60
CA PHE A 160 19.87 -4.47 39.66
C PHE A 160 20.29 -3.68 40.90
N HIS A 161 19.50 -2.69 41.30
CA HIS A 161 19.78 -1.88 42.47
C HIS A 161 19.52 -2.62 43.78
N ARG A 162 18.62 -3.61 43.76
CA ARG A 162 18.24 -4.36 44.96
C ARG A 162 17.75 -5.75 44.61
N VAL A 163 18.22 -6.73 45.36
CA VAL A 163 17.72 -8.11 45.37
C VAL A 163 17.29 -8.45 46.79
N VAL A 164 16.01 -8.78 46.98
CA VAL A 164 15.49 -9.27 48.26
C VAL A 164 15.44 -10.79 48.20
N GLN A 165 16.20 -11.48 49.07
CA GLN A 165 16.16 -12.94 49.13
C GLN A 165 14.74 -13.43 49.46
N ASN A 166 14.25 -14.39 48.66
CA ASN A 166 12.87 -14.90 48.68
C ASN A 166 11.78 -13.83 48.43
N GLY A 167 12.15 -12.69 47.86
CA GLY A 167 11.24 -11.58 47.53
C GLY A 167 11.37 -11.17 46.06
N TRP A 168 11.37 -9.86 45.82
CA TRP A 168 11.46 -9.28 44.48
C TRP A 168 12.82 -8.61 44.20
N ILE A 169 13.04 -8.34 42.92
CA ILE A 169 14.23 -7.65 42.41
C ILE A 169 13.78 -6.31 41.84
N GLN A 170 14.52 -5.25 42.18
CA GLN A 170 14.33 -3.92 41.62
C GLN A 170 15.52 -3.57 40.72
N GLY A 171 15.24 -3.35 39.44
CA GLY A 171 16.21 -2.93 38.44
C GLY A 171 15.55 -2.04 37.39
N GLY A 172 16.38 -1.35 36.62
CA GLY A 172 15.97 -0.40 35.60
C GLY A 172 17.14 0.47 35.15
#